data_AF-A0A7X8EYH8-F1
#
_entry.id   AF-A0A7X8EYH8-F1
#
_cell.length_a   1.000
_cell.length_b   1.000
_cell.length_c   1.000
_cell.angle_alpha   90.00
_cell.angle_beta   90.00
_cell.angle_gamma   90.00
#
_symmetry.space_group_name_H-M   'P 1'
#
loop_
_entity.id
_entity.type
_entity.pdbx_description
1 polymer ?
#
loop_
_entity_poly.entity_id
_entity_poly.type
_entity_poly.pdbx_seq_one_letter_code
_entity_poly.pdbx_strand_id
1 'polypeptide(L)'
;MATPQQIYDAIQSVHDQHSFVHNLLTGALGWPIPDGIDDIGDISYEWSSDELRADGLDDHLVDGRIYQIPKMTDDQPWGIFLLEFENEDVFLKNRGLIGPLRKVLRGLVQKRRGRADLPSWNRDNLLFICTDTCYRHYRFGHFDAPAGNGKNPPLSMFGWNHGDCDIHTLCTHNLPYLEWDPDRPDYNKWRQAFDKQQLTEKFFSEYKAVFDNFQKDLCSQTQNALWAHDYALQFLNRCMFLYFIQRKKWLGDNGEFMNYFWETYKQSNQPADTFFENWLKVLFFEAFNAKYSVRRPYMPDSIHNILLMAPYLNGGLFRENELDAPGFDFSVSDGRFSEILKLLERYNFTVSESTPLDIEVAVDAEMLGMVYETLVNIAEAEDRRGDAGIFYTPRVEVDMMCRLSVVNYLSNCLGTQHRELFYKWLCAFSSDKERIAEKGILEKRLLEPLRAALESLTVVDPACGSGAFLVGMLMVLDNLFDRLDKLEGKSRSIYDRRKDIIG
;
A
#
# COMPACT_ATOMS: atom_id res chain seq x y z
N MET A 1 6.33 16.74 -21.54
CA MET A 1 5.86 16.51 -20.16
C MET A 1 4.48 17.05 -19.97
N ALA A 2 3.52 16.12 -19.93
CA ALA A 2 2.17 16.41 -19.47
C ALA A 2 2.21 16.87 -18.01
N THR A 3 1.38 17.86 -17.69
CA THR A 3 1.14 18.29 -16.31
C THR A 3 0.40 17.19 -15.53
N PRO A 4 0.53 17.15 -14.19
CA PRO A 4 -0.23 16.19 -13.37
C PRO A 4 -1.74 16.23 -13.63
N GLN A 5 -2.29 17.41 -13.92
CA GLN A 5 -3.71 17.55 -14.27
C GLN A 5 -4.04 16.89 -15.62
N GLN A 6 -3.18 17.05 -16.63
CA GLN A 6 -3.39 16.38 -17.92
C GLN A 6 -3.33 14.85 -17.78
N ILE A 7 -2.43 14.33 -16.93
CA ILE A 7 -2.37 12.89 -16.63
C ILE A 7 -3.64 12.45 -15.88
N TYR A 8 -4.11 13.24 -14.92
CA TYR A 8 -5.36 12.98 -14.21
C TYR A 8 -6.55 12.89 -15.17
N ASP A 9 -6.73 13.90 -16.01
CA ASP A 9 -7.83 13.96 -16.98
C ASP A 9 -7.75 12.80 -17.98
N ALA A 10 -6.53 12.44 -18.41
CA ALA A 10 -6.31 11.29 -19.28
C ALA A 10 -6.73 9.98 -18.60
N ILE A 11 -6.35 9.75 -17.34
CA ILE A 11 -6.77 8.57 -16.56
C ILE A 11 -8.29 8.49 -16.44
N GLN A 12 -8.94 9.60 -16.10
CA GLN A 12 -10.40 9.64 -15.95
C GLN A 12 -11.13 9.39 -17.28
N SER A 13 -10.48 9.65 -18.41
CA SER A 13 -11.01 9.39 -19.76
C SER A 13 -10.82 7.96 -20.26
N VAL A 14 -10.17 7.08 -19.49
CA VAL A 14 -9.96 5.69 -19.89
C VAL A 14 -11.20 4.85 -19.54
N HIS A 15 -11.76 4.20 -20.56
CA HIS A 15 -12.99 3.39 -20.47
C HIS A 15 -12.92 2.08 -21.30
N ASP A 16 -11.92 1.99 -22.17
CA ASP A 16 -11.70 0.92 -23.13
C ASP A 16 -10.22 0.95 -23.58
N GLN A 17 -9.84 -0.03 -24.40
CA GLN A 17 -8.48 -0.14 -24.92
C GLN A 17 -8.07 1.05 -25.80
N HIS A 18 -9.00 1.53 -26.63
CA HIS A 18 -8.77 2.69 -27.50
C HIS A 18 -8.39 3.93 -26.67
N SER A 19 -9.20 4.30 -25.68
CA SER A 19 -8.94 5.44 -24.80
C SER A 19 -7.69 5.26 -23.96
N PHE A 20 -7.36 4.04 -23.54
CA PHE A 20 -6.10 3.74 -22.87
C PHE A 20 -4.88 4.02 -23.75
N VAL A 21 -4.90 3.55 -25.00
CA VAL A 21 -3.81 3.80 -25.97
C VAL A 21 -3.72 5.28 -26.30
N HIS A 22 -4.81 5.88 -26.78
CA HIS A 22 -4.78 7.23 -27.34
C HIS A 22 -4.70 8.33 -26.28
N ASN A 23 -5.49 8.25 -25.21
CA ASN A 23 -5.56 9.34 -24.23
C ASN A 23 -4.41 9.25 -23.23
N LEU A 24 -4.10 8.04 -22.74
CA LEU A 24 -3.09 7.85 -21.70
C LEU A 24 -1.70 7.59 -22.27
N LEU A 25 -1.48 6.48 -22.98
CA LEU A 25 -0.13 6.10 -23.43
C LEU A 25 0.43 7.12 -24.43
N THR A 26 -0.28 7.39 -25.53
CA THR A 26 0.17 8.32 -26.56
C THR A 26 -0.05 9.76 -26.13
N GLY A 27 -1.26 10.11 -25.68
CA GLY A 27 -1.66 11.49 -25.40
C GLY A 27 -0.98 12.11 -24.18
N ALA A 28 -0.98 11.43 -23.04
CA ALA A 28 -0.42 11.95 -21.79
C ALA A 28 1.05 11.54 -21.57
N LEU A 29 1.41 10.30 -21.92
CA LEU A 29 2.76 9.77 -21.70
C LEU A 29 3.66 9.83 -22.93
N GLY A 30 3.17 10.25 -24.10
CA GLY A 30 3.99 10.43 -25.29
C GLY A 30 4.54 9.14 -25.91
N TRP A 31 3.95 7.98 -25.60
CA TRP A 31 4.41 6.71 -26.15
C TRP A 31 4.26 6.71 -27.68
N PRO A 32 5.30 6.29 -28.43
CA PRO A 32 5.33 6.40 -29.89
C PRO A 32 4.55 5.25 -30.56
N ILE A 33 3.29 5.08 -30.18
CA ILE A 33 2.37 4.12 -30.80
C ILE A 33 1.81 4.79 -32.07
N PRO A 34 1.90 4.13 -33.25
CA PRO A 34 1.40 4.71 -34.50
C PRO A 34 -0.10 5.10 -34.45
N ASP A 35 -0.44 6.21 -35.11
CA ASP A 35 -1.82 6.66 -35.23
C ASP A 35 -2.71 5.61 -35.94
N GLY A 36 -3.89 5.35 -35.39
CA GLY A 36 -4.87 4.40 -35.93
C GLY A 36 -4.78 2.97 -35.39
N ILE A 37 -3.95 2.73 -34.37
CA ILE A 37 -3.97 1.49 -33.59
C ILE A 37 -4.92 1.69 -32.41
N ASP A 38 -6.02 0.97 -32.43
CA ASP A 38 -7.04 1.02 -31.38
C ASP A 38 -6.96 -0.19 -30.44
N ASP A 39 -6.39 -1.30 -30.93
CA ASP A 39 -6.13 -2.53 -30.19
C ASP A 39 -4.62 -2.78 -30.10
N ILE A 40 -4.09 -2.90 -28.88
CA ILE A 40 -2.68 -3.23 -28.63
C ILE A 40 -2.33 -4.61 -29.21
N GLY A 41 -3.29 -5.53 -29.30
CA GLY A 41 -3.18 -6.83 -29.95
C GLY A 41 -2.73 -6.74 -31.41
N ASP A 42 -3.14 -5.70 -32.15
CA ASP A 42 -2.80 -5.53 -33.57
C ASP A 42 -1.31 -5.33 -33.81
N ILE A 43 -0.59 -4.79 -32.82
CA ILE A 43 0.85 -4.58 -32.87
C ILE A 43 1.64 -5.56 -32.01
N SER A 44 0.98 -6.31 -31.12
CA SER A 44 1.67 -7.08 -30.10
C SER A 44 2.08 -8.47 -30.57
N TYR A 45 3.16 -8.97 -29.98
CA TYR A 45 3.52 -10.39 -30.06
C TYR A 45 2.79 -11.15 -28.95
N GLU A 46 1.95 -12.10 -29.32
CA GLU A 46 1.22 -12.94 -28.37
C GLU A 46 2.14 -14.04 -27.80
N TRP A 47 2.04 -14.25 -26.50
CA TRP A 47 2.66 -15.38 -25.81
C TRP A 47 1.57 -16.26 -25.19
N SER A 48 1.63 -17.55 -25.48
CA SER A 48 0.77 -18.55 -24.86
C SER A 48 1.35 -19.09 -23.54
N SER A 49 0.49 -19.61 -22.66
CA SER A 49 0.91 -20.29 -21.42
C SER A 49 1.85 -21.46 -21.67
N ASP A 50 1.67 -22.19 -22.78
CA ASP A 50 2.54 -23.30 -23.19
C ASP A 50 3.96 -22.82 -23.54
N GLU A 51 4.08 -21.70 -24.27
CA GLU A 51 5.38 -21.11 -24.62
C GLU A 51 6.12 -20.59 -23.39
N LEU A 52 5.39 -20.07 -22.41
CA LEU A 52 5.93 -19.59 -21.14
C LEU A 52 6.14 -20.70 -20.11
N ARG A 53 5.66 -21.92 -20.37
CA ARG A 53 5.62 -23.05 -19.41
C ARG A 53 4.96 -22.64 -18.09
N ALA A 54 3.86 -21.92 -18.20
CA ALA A 54 3.15 -21.29 -17.09
C ALA A 54 1.83 -22.02 -16.81
N ASP A 55 1.89 -23.27 -16.33
CA ASP A 55 0.70 -24.09 -16.08
C ASP A 55 -0.35 -23.36 -15.21
N GLY A 56 -1.61 -23.36 -15.66
CA GLY A 56 -2.75 -22.73 -14.98
C GLY A 56 -2.68 -21.20 -14.95
N LEU A 57 -2.04 -20.58 -15.93
CA LEU A 57 -2.12 -19.14 -16.17
C LEU A 57 -3.37 -18.78 -16.99
N ASP A 58 -3.81 -19.70 -17.86
CA ASP A 58 -5.02 -19.57 -18.68
C ASP A 58 -6.29 -19.36 -17.86
N ASP A 59 -6.35 -19.94 -16.65
CA ASP A 59 -7.50 -19.81 -15.75
C ASP A 59 -7.71 -18.37 -15.22
N HIS A 60 -6.78 -17.44 -15.51
CA HIS A 60 -6.80 -16.08 -15.01
C HIS A 60 -6.84 -15.01 -16.10
N LEU A 61 -6.26 -15.30 -17.28
CA LEU A 61 -6.07 -14.33 -18.35
C LEU A 61 -7.10 -14.54 -19.46
N VAL A 62 -7.51 -13.44 -20.07
CA VAL A 62 -8.36 -13.46 -21.27
C VAL A 62 -7.62 -14.23 -22.36
N ASP A 63 -8.27 -15.26 -22.89
CA ASP A 63 -7.74 -16.17 -23.93
C ASP A 63 -6.41 -16.87 -23.58
N GLY A 64 -5.96 -16.81 -22.32
CA GLY A 64 -4.66 -17.35 -21.90
C GLY A 64 -3.45 -16.67 -22.54
N ARG A 65 -3.61 -15.41 -23.00
CA ARG A 65 -2.60 -14.69 -23.78
C ARG A 65 -1.94 -13.57 -23.00
N ILE A 66 -0.69 -13.29 -23.37
CA ILE A 66 0.05 -12.12 -22.93
C ILE A 66 0.53 -11.37 -24.16
N TYR A 67 0.27 -10.08 -24.18
CA TYR A 67 0.61 -9.21 -25.29
C TYR A 67 1.94 -8.52 -25.01
N GLN A 68 2.98 -8.88 -25.74
CA GLN A 68 4.25 -8.15 -25.69
C GLN A 68 4.20 -7.01 -26.70
N ILE A 69 4.22 -5.78 -26.21
CA ILE A 69 4.32 -4.59 -27.05
C ILE A 69 5.71 -4.60 -27.74
N PRO A 70 5.80 -4.38 -29.06
CA PRO A 70 7.07 -4.32 -29.76
C PRO A 70 8.00 -3.28 -29.18
N LYS A 71 9.29 -3.48 -29.41
CA LYS A 71 10.26 -2.42 -29.13
C LYS A 71 9.93 -1.22 -30.02
N MET A 72 9.75 -0.07 -29.38
CA MET A 72 9.48 1.19 -30.04
C MET A 72 10.77 1.85 -30.56
N THR A 73 11.91 1.54 -29.94
CA THR A 73 13.24 1.91 -30.43
C THR A 73 14.20 0.73 -30.37
N ASP A 74 15.19 0.70 -31.26
CA ASP A 74 16.18 -0.40 -31.35
C ASP A 74 16.98 -0.59 -30.05
N ASP A 75 17.21 0.49 -29.32
CA ASP A 75 17.96 0.55 -28.06
C ASP A 75 17.10 0.36 -26.81
N GLN A 76 15.79 0.14 -26.94
CA GLN A 76 14.89 -0.07 -25.82
C GLN A 76 15.34 -1.27 -24.97
N PRO A 77 15.74 -1.05 -23.69
CA PRO A 77 16.21 -2.11 -22.82
C PRO A 77 15.07 -2.82 -22.08
N TRP A 78 13.87 -2.21 -22.04
CA TRP A 78 12.68 -2.70 -21.36
C TRP A 78 11.77 -3.55 -22.25
N GLY A 79 11.31 -4.68 -21.73
CA GLY A 79 10.19 -5.43 -22.31
C GLY A 79 8.89 -4.98 -21.66
N ILE A 80 7.89 -4.67 -22.49
CA ILE A 80 6.58 -4.18 -22.03
C ILE A 80 5.54 -5.26 -22.35
N PHE A 81 4.80 -5.68 -21.33
CA PHE A 81 3.84 -6.76 -21.42
C PHE A 81 2.48 -6.30 -20.89
N LEU A 82 1.44 -6.45 -21.68
CA LEU A 82 0.05 -6.23 -21.31
C LEU A 82 -0.62 -7.58 -20.99
N LEU A 83 -1.27 -7.65 -19.84
CA LEU A 83 -2.00 -8.80 -19.35
C LEU A 83 -3.43 -8.37 -19.04
N GLU A 84 -4.39 -9.00 -19.72
CA GLU A 84 -5.81 -8.79 -19.49
C GLU A 84 -6.37 -9.95 -18.68
N PHE A 85 -7.05 -9.65 -17.57
CA PHE A 85 -7.60 -10.64 -16.66
C PHE A 85 -9.12 -10.74 -16.82
N GLU A 86 -9.64 -11.97 -16.82
CA GLU A 86 -11.09 -12.22 -16.94
C GLU A 86 -11.87 -11.76 -15.71
N ASN A 87 -11.26 -11.87 -14.52
CA ASN A 87 -11.93 -11.62 -13.25
C ASN A 87 -11.33 -10.39 -12.55
N GLU A 88 -12.16 -9.36 -12.33
CA GLU A 88 -11.79 -8.13 -11.60
C GLU A 88 -11.33 -8.37 -10.14
N ASP A 89 -11.75 -9.49 -9.52
CA ASP A 89 -11.37 -9.87 -8.16
C ASP A 89 -9.85 -9.90 -7.94
N VAL A 90 -9.06 -10.17 -8.99
CA VAL A 90 -7.59 -10.23 -8.89
C VAL A 90 -6.97 -8.86 -8.55
N PHE A 91 -7.66 -7.77 -8.86
CA PHE A 91 -7.26 -6.39 -8.56
C PHE A 91 -7.75 -5.92 -7.20
N LEU A 92 -8.82 -6.54 -6.68
CA LEU A 92 -9.47 -6.19 -5.42
C LEU A 92 -8.96 -7.02 -4.24
N LYS A 93 -8.50 -8.25 -4.48
CA LYS A 93 -7.97 -9.15 -3.45
C LYS A 93 -6.46 -8.99 -3.32
N ASN A 94 -5.99 -8.72 -2.09
CA ASN A 94 -4.55 -8.67 -1.77
C ASN A 94 -3.84 -9.93 -2.30
N ARG A 95 -2.82 -9.73 -3.15
CA ARG A 95 -2.00 -10.76 -3.84
C ARG A 95 -2.56 -11.45 -5.09
N GLY A 96 -3.72 -11.05 -5.63
CA GLY A 96 -4.31 -11.69 -6.81
C GLY A 96 -3.38 -11.73 -8.04
N LEU A 97 -2.63 -10.65 -8.28
CA LEU A 97 -1.75 -10.51 -9.45
C LEU A 97 -0.36 -11.17 -9.28
N ILE A 98 0.12 -11.38 -8.05
CA ILE A 98 1.50 -11.84 -7.81
C ILE A 98 1.74 -13.23 -8.40
N GLY A 99 0.82 -14.16 -8.14
CA GLY A 99 0.93 -15.55 -8.60
C GLY A 99 1.08 -15.63 -10.11
N PRO A 100 0.11 -15.08 -10.87
CA PRO A 100 0.18 -14.96 -12.32
C PRO A 100 1.47 -14.29 -12.81
N LEU A 101 1.79 -13.09 -12.32
CA LEU A 101 2.97 -12.34 -12.79
C LEU A 101 4.30 -13.05 -12.50
N ARG A 102 4.41 -13.79 -11.39
CA ARG A 102 5.60 -14.61 -11.11
C ARG A 102 5.71 -15.82 -12.03
N LYS A 103 4.59 -16.42 -12.48
CA LYS A 103 4.62 -17.47 -13.51
C LYS A 103 5.17 -16.91 -14.82
N VAL A 104 4.66 -15.75 -15.23
CA VAL A 104 5.09 -15.05 -16.45
C VAL A 104 6.57 -14.67 -16.39
N LEU A 105 7.03 -14.07 -15.29
CA LEU A 105 8.44 -13.73 -15.07
C LEU A 105 9.36 -14.95 -15.24
N ARG A 106 8.97 -16.11 -14.71
CA ARG A 106 9.76 -17.34 -14.84
C ARG A 106 9.85 -17.79 -16.30
N GLY A 107 8.75 -17.73 -17.05
CA GLY A 107 8.74 -18.06 -18.48
C GLY A 107 9.63 -17.14 -19.31
N LEU A 108 9.56 -15.82 -19.06
CA LEU A 108 10.33 -14.81 -19.79
C LEU A 108 11.84 -14.81 -19.48
N VAL A 109 12.22 -15.16 -18.24
CA VAL A 109 13.63 -15.06 -17.76
C VAL A 109 14.36 -16.42 -17.79
N GLN A 110 13.67 -17.57 -17.69
CA GLN A 110 14.33 -18.89 -17.75
C GLN A 110 14.70 -19.32 -19.17
N LYS A 111 15.86 -18.88 -19.66
CA LYS A 111 16.56 -19.52 -20.79
C LYS A 111 17.86 -20.20 -20.33
N ARG A 112 17.78 -21.49 -19.97
CA ARG A 112 18.96 -22.38 -20.07
C ARG A 112 18.88 -23.40 -21.20
N ARG A 113 17.70 -23.72 -21.76
CA ARG A 113 17.52 -24.69 -22.88
C ARG A 113 16.19 -24.52 -23.67
N GLY A 114 15.99 -23.39 -24.35
CA GLY A 114 14.81 -23.13 -25.21
C GLY A 114 15.19 -22.43 -26.52
N ARG A 115 14.33 -22.51 -27.56
CA ARG A 115 14.60 -22.12 -28.97
C ARG A 115 15.29 -20.75 -29.12
N ALA A 116 16.15 -20.66 -30.14
CA ALA A 116 17.07 -19.54 -30.41
C ALA A 116 16.40 -18.29 -31.02
N ASP A 117 15.10 -18.35 -31.29
CA ASP A 117 14.29 -17.38 -32.03
C ASP A 117 13.58 -16.33 -31.16
N LEU A 118 13.42 -16.58 -29.85
CA LEU A 118 12.73 -15.63 -28.94
C LEU A 118 13.71 -14.71 -28.18
N PRO A 119 13.37 -13.45 -27.88
CA PRO A 119 14.21 -12.54 -27.10
C PRO A 119 14.35 -13.01 -25.64
N SER A 120 15.51 -12.77 -25.03
CA SER A 120 15.74 -12.96 -23.58
C SER A 120 15.84 -11.58 -22.95
N TRP A 121 15.04 -11.33 -21.92
CA TRP A 121 15.03 -10.04 -21.24
C TRP A 121 15.88 -10.06 -19.98
N ASN A 122 16.47 -8.91 -19.66
CA ASN A 122 16.99 -8.71 -18.31
C ASN A 122 15.78 -8.62 -17.36
N ARG A 123 15.84 -9.35 -16.24
CA ARG A 123 14.78 -9.42 -15.24
C ARG A 123 14.36 -8.04 -14.73
N ASP A 124 15.32 -7.12 -14.68
CA ASP A 124 15.18 -5.79 -14.07
C ASP A 124 14.69 -4.73 -15.07
N ASN A 125 14.37 -5.14 -16.29
CA ASN A 125 13.86 -4.26 -17.34
C ASN A 125 12.57 -4.85 -17.93
N LEU A 126 11.62 -5.18 -17.05
CA LEU A 126 10.31 -5.69 -17.42
C LEU A 126 9.23 -4.81 -16.79
N LEU A 127 8.33 -4.31 -17.64
CA LEU A 127 7.15 -3.55 -17.26
C LEU A 127 5.92 -4.39 -17.58
N PHE A 128 5.10 -4.65 -16.57
CA PHE A 128 3.83 -5.34 -16.69
C PHE A 128 2.70 -4.33 -16.54
N ILE A 129 1.80 -4.29 -17.52
CA ILE A 129 0.56 -3.54 -17.48
C ILE A 129 -0.56 -4.56 -17.31
N CYS A 130 -1.27 -4.52 -16.20
CA CYS A 130 -2.36 -5.45 -15.90
C CYS A 130 -3.68 -4.69 -15.91
N THR A 131 -4.68 -5.22 -16.61
CA THR A 131 -6.04 -4.65 -16.61
C THR A 131 -7.11 -5.74 -16.68
N ASP A 132 -8.36 -5.39 -16.39
CA ASP A 132 -9.52 -6.23 -16.66
C ASP A 132 -10.08 -5.97 -18.07
N THR A 133 -10.94 -6.86 -18.56
CA THR A 133 -11.58 -6.75 -19.88
C THR A 133 -12.33 -5.43 -20.12
N CYS A 134 -12.82 -4.78 -19.07
CA CYS A 134 -13.58 -3.54 -19.17
C CYS A 134 -12.74 -2.30 -18.92
N TYR A 135 -11.41 -2.42 -18.78
CA TYR A 135 -10.53 -1.27 -18.66
C TYR A 135 -10.92 -0.40 -17.43
N ARG A 136 -11.32 -1.07 -16.34
CA ARG A 136 -11.75 -0.46 -15.07
C ARG A 136 -10.68 -0.50 -13.99
N HIS A 137 -9.77 -1.46 -14.04
CA HIS A 137 -8.73 -1.66 -13.05
C HIS A 137 -7.38 -1.70 -13.77
N TYR A 138 -6.40 -0.97 -13.23
CA TYR A 138 -5.06 -0.92 -13.81
C TYR A 138 -4.00 -1.07 -12.77
N ARG A 139 -3.00 -1.90 -13.05
CA ARG A 139 -1.78 -1.97 -12.25
C ARG A 139 -0.57 -2.00 -13.18
N PHE A 140 0.37 -1.11 -12.91
CA PHE A 140 1.71 -1.16 -13.47
C PHE A 140 2.56 -1.92 -12.48
N GLY A 141 3.32 -2.91 -12.96
CA GLY A 141 4.12 -3.79 -12.14
C GLY A 141 5.54 -3.93 -12.66
N HIS A 142 6.49 -3.97 -11.74
CA HIS A 142 7.90 -4.15 -12.03
C HIS A 142 8.53 -5.08 -10.98
N PHE A 143 9.33 -6.05 -11.43
CA PHE A 143 10.14 -6.85 -10.50
C PHE A 143 11.50 -6.20 -10.33
N ASP A 144 11.74 -5.66 -9.14
CA ASP A 144 13.07 -5.14 -8.80
C ASP A 144 13.92 -6.28 -8.26
N ALA A 145 15.08 -6.52 -8.86
CA ALA A 145 16.08 -7.38 -8.26
C ALA A 145 17.25 -6.55 -7.71
N PRO A 146 17.36 -6.40 -6.39
CA PRO A 146 18.59 -5.87 -5.82
C PRO A 146 19.76 -6.77 -6.25
N ALA A 147 20.91 -6.14 -6.55
CA ALA A 147 22.11 -6.77 -7.10
C ALA A 147 22.49 -8.06 -6.33
N GLY A 148 22.00 -9.19 -6.82
CA GLY A 148 22.08 -10.47 -6.13
C GLY A 148 21.14 -11.48 -6.78
N ASN A 149 21.59 -12.73 -6.90
CA ASN A 149 20.84 -13.86 -7.45
C ASN A 149 19.67 -14.31 -6.55
N GLY A 150 18.90 -13.37 -5.98
CA GLY A 150 17.68 -13.64 -5.25
C GLY A 150 16.71 -14.37 -6.17
N LYS A 151 16.35 -15.61 -5.80
CA LYS A 151 15.46 -16.47 -6.61
C LYS A 151 14.05 -15.88 -6.76
N ASN A 152 13.66 -14.96 -5.86
CA ASN A 152 12.34 -14.32 -5.82
C ASN A 152 12.50 -12.80 -5.66
N PRO A 153 12.52 -12.02 -6.75
CA PRO A 153 12.55 -10.56 -6.65
C PRO A 153 11.22 -10.03 -6.08
N PRO A 154 11.23 -8.93 -5.30
CA PRO A 154 10.02 -8.17 -4.97
C PRO A 154 9.29 -7.71 -6.23
N LEU A 155 7.96 -7.70 -6.17
CA LEU A 155 7.11 -7.08 -7.18
C LEU A 155 6.64 -5.74 -6.63
N SER A 156 7.01 -4.65 -7.29
CA SER A 156 6.52 -3.30 -6.98
C SER A 156 5.39 -2.93 -7.94
N MET A 157 4.27 -2.45 -7.41
CA MET A 157 3.11 -2.07 -8.19
C MET A 157 2.51 -0.73 -7.74
N PHE A 158 1.93 -0.02 -8.70
CA PHE A 158 1.01 1.09 -8.48
C PHE A 158 -0.11 1.02 -9.51
N GLY A 159 -1.21 1.72 -9.26
CA GLY A 159 -2.29 1.81 -10.23
C GLY A 159 -3.58 2.34 -9.65
N TRP A 160 -4.64 2.36 -10.47
CA TRP A 160 -5.92 2.96 -10.14
C TRP A 160 -7.08 2.02 -10.47
N ASN A 161 -8.23 2.32 -9.91
CA ASN A 161 -9.50 1.77 -10.29
C ASN A 161 -10.40 2.88 -10.84
N HIS A 162 -11.34 2.51 -11.68
CA HIS A 162 -12.29 3.43 -12.28
C HIS A 162 -13.14 4.06 -11.18
N GLY A 163 -13.23 5.39 -11.20
CA GLY A 163 -13.87 6.17 -10.14
C GLY A 163 -12.99 6.48 -8.93
N ASP A 164 -11.71 6.06 -8.91
CA ASP A 164 -10.75 6.60 -7.94
C ASP A 164 -10.45 8.06 -8.31
N CYS A 165 -10.71 9.00 -7.40
CA CYS A 165 -10.25 10.38 -7.56
C CYS A 165 -8.92 10.65 -6.79
N ASP A 166 -8.53 9.75 -5.89
CA ASP A 166 -7.27 9.78 -5.11
C ASP A 166 -6.03 9.31 -5.91
N ILE A 167 -5.87 9.79 -7.14
CA ILE A 167 -4.79 9.36 -8.04
C ILE A 167 -3.65 10.38 -8.14
N HIS A 168 -3.53 11.32 -7.19
CA HIS A 168 -2.52 12.38 -7.25
C HIS A 168 -1.10 11.82 -7.24
N THR A 169 -0.77 10.87 -6.36
CA THR A 169 0.56 10.20 -6.34
C THR A 169 0.87 9.56 -7.69
N LEU A 170 -0.13 8.89 -8.27
CA LEU A 170 -0.07 8.31 -9.60
C LEU A 170 0.33 9.35 -10.65
N CYS A 171 -0.31 10.51 -10.62
CA CYS A 171 -0.11 11.60 -11.58
C CYS A 171 1.16 12.42 -11.34
N THR A 172 1.79 12.33 -10.16
CA THR A 172 2.93 13.18 -9.78
C THR A 172 4.23 12.43 -9.50
N HIS A 173 4.15 11.15 -9.14
CA HIS A 173 5.27 10.33 -8.66
C HIS A 173 5.37 8.96 -9.32
N ASN A 174 4.38 8.53 -10.10
CA ASN A 174 4.45 7.25 -10.80
C ASN A 174 4.48 7.42 -12.32
N LEU A 175 3.34 7.77 -12.92
CA LEU A 175 3.18 7.85 -14.37
C LEU A 175 4.11 8.86 -15.07
N PRO A 176 4.45 10.03 -14.48
CA PRO A 176 5.42 10.94 -15.11
C PRO A 176 6.80 10.30 -15.36
N TYR A 177 7.19 9.31 -14.55
CA TYR A 177 8.44 8.58 -14.77
C TYR A 177 8.35 7.56 -15.91
N LEU A 178 7.15 7.17 -16.32
CA LEU A 178 6.88 6.31 -17.48
C LEU A 178 6.62 7.11 -18.78
N GLU A 179 6.79 8.44 -18.74
CA GLU A 179 6.74 9.25 -19.95
C GLU A 179 7.84 8.82 -20.93
N TRP A 180 7.45 8.77 -22.21
CA TRP A 180 8.34 8.49 -23.31
C TRP A 180 8.76 9.80 -23.97
N ASP A 181 10.04 10.13 -23.83
CA ASP A 181 10.64 11.28 -24.51
C ASP A 181 11.20 10.82 -25.87
N PRO A 182 10.59 11.22 -27.00
CA PRO A 182 11.03 10.80 -28.33
C PRO A 182 12.41 11.37 -28.72
N ASP A 183 12.83 12.49 -28.12
CA ASP A 183 14.13 13.11 -28.40
C ASP A 183 15.25 12.51 -27.54
N ARG A 184 14.92 12.05 -26.32
CA ARG A 184 15.89 11.46 -25.39
C ARG A 184 15.25 10.45 -24.42
N PRO A 185 15.03 9.20 -24.83
CA PRO A 185 14.44 8.19 -23.95
C PRO A 185 15.37 7.91 -22.75
N ASP A 186 14.87 8.14 -21.53
CA ASP A 186 15.58 7.85 -20.28
C ASP A 186 14.90 6.73 -19.51
N TYR A 187 15.20 5.51 -19.94
CA TYR A 187 14.70 4.28 -19.34
C TYR A 187 15.14 4.03 -17.90
N ASN A 188 16.12 4.79 -17.37
CA ASN A 188 16.53 4.67 -15.97
C ASN A 188 15.50 5.33 -15.04
N LYS A 189 14.75 6.33 -15.54
CA LYS A 189 13.68 6.97 -14.78
C LYS A 189 12.49 6.04 -14.52
N TRP A 190 12.23 5.09 -15.41
CA TRP A 190 11.09 4.16 -15.28
C TRP A 190 11.15 3.35 -13.98
N ARG A 191 12.36 3.06 -13.45
CA ARG A 191 12.51 2.40 -12.15
C ARG A 191 12.03 3.27 -10.99
N GLN A 192 12.19 4.59 -11.09
CA GLN A 192 11.77 5.55 -10.07
C GLN A 192 10.24 5.57 -9.92
N ALA A 193 9.49 5.22 -10.97
CA ALA A 193 8.03 5.03 -10.90
C ALA A 193 7.62 3.99 -9.84
N PHE A 194 8.53 3.06 -9.49
CA PHE A 194 8.31 1.95 -8.58
C PHE A 194 9.07 2.10 -7.25
N ASP A 195 9.73 3.23 -7.02
CA ASP A 195 10.55 3.47 -5.83
C ASP A 195 9.69 3.98 -4.67
N LYS A 196 9.27 3.05 -3.82
CA LYS A 196 8.52 3.36 -2.59
C LYS A 196 9.36 4.14 -1.57
N GLN A 197 10.67 3.91 -1.52
CA GLN A 197 11.54 4.61 -0.57
C GLN A 197 11.57 6.10 -0.90
N GLN A 198 11.73 6.45 -2.18
CA GLN A 198 11.69 7.83 -2.64
C GLN A 198 10.35 8.52 -2.30
N LEU A 199 9.22 7.83 -2.52
CA LEU A 199 7.90 8.34 -2.13
C LEU A 199 7.81 8.61 -0.62
N THR A 200 8.31 7.67 0.18
CA THR A 200 8.29 7.74 1.65
C THR A 200 9.14 8.90 2.16
N GLU A 201 10.35 9.06 1.63
CA GLU A 201 11.26 10.16 2.00
C GLU A 201 10.66 11.53 1.64
N LYS A 202 10.03 11.64 0.47
CA LYS A 202 9.38 12.88 0.06
C LYS A 202 8.16 13.20 0.92
N PHE A 203 7.28 12.22 1.15
CA PHE A 203 6.14 12.39 2.05
C PHE A 203 6.60 12.84 3.43
N PHE A 204 7.63 12.19 4.00
CA PHE A 204 8.16 12.53 5.31
C PHE A 204 8.70 13.97 5.37
N SER A 205 9.47 14.38 4.36
CA SER A 205 10.01 15.74 4.28
C SER A 205 8.91 16.80 4.25
N GLU A 206 7.87 16.59 3.43
CA GLU A 206 6.73 17.51 3.34
C GLU A 206 5.88 17.49 4.61
N TYR A 207 5.69 16.31 5.22
CA TYR A 207 4.98 16.15 6.48
C TYR A 207 5.67 16.88 7.62
N LYS A 208 7.00 16.73 7.73
CA LYS A 208 7.81 17.45 8.71
C LYS A 208 7.70 18.97 8.53
N ALA A 209 7.71 19.47 7.29
CA ALA A 209 7.56 20.90 7.04
C ALA A 209 6.19 21.44 7.53
N VAL A 210 5.11 20.70 7.31
CA VAL A 210 3.77 21.06 7.81
C VAL A 210 3.71 20.96 9.33
N PHE A 211 4.29 19.91 9.91
CA PHE A 211 4.42 19.73 11.36
C PHE A 211 5.17 20.90 12.01
N ASP A 212 6.36 21.27 11.51
CA ASP A 212 7.19 22.35 12.05
C ASP A 212 6.44 23.69 12.00
N ASN A 213 5.67 23.94 10.93
CA ASN A 213 4.86 25.16 10.81
C ASN A 213 3.69 25.18 11.80
N PHE A 214 3.01 24.04 11.97
CA PHE A 214 1.89 23.92 12.89
C PHE A 214 2.33 24.02 14.36
N GLN A 215 3.43 23.35 14.72
CA GLN A 215 4.03 23.45 16.05
C GLN A 215 4.44 24.90 16.37
N LYS A 216 5.11 25.60 15.44
CA LYS A 216 5.49 27.01 15.64
C LYS A 216 4.29 27.91 15.91
N ASP A 217 3.21 27.68 15.18
CA ASP A 217 1.95 28.42 15.34
C ASP A 217 1.37 28.20 16.75
N LEU A 218 1.22 26.95 17.16
CA LEU A 218 0.72 26.58 18.49
C LEU A 218 1.62 27.11 19.62
N CYS A 219 2.95 27.03 19.44
CA CYS A 219 3.91 27.56 20.40
C CYS A 219 3.78 29.09 20.53
N SER A 220 3.54 29.80 19.42
CA SER A 220 3.30 31.25 19.46
C SER A 220 2.03 31.64 20.22
N GLN A 221 0.99 30.80 20.13
CA GLN A 221 -0.28 31.01 20.83
C GLN A 221 -0.16 30.72 22.33
N THR A 222 0.56 29.65 22.71
CA THR A 222 0.50 29.08 24.06
C THR A 222 1.76 29.33 24.89
N GLN A 223 2.86 29.73 24.26
CA GLN A 223 4.19 29.86 24.85
C GLN A 223 4.70 28.56 25.53
N ASN A 224 4.14 27.41 25.15
CA ASN A 224 4.52 26.09 25.65
C ASN A 224 4.98 25.20 24.50
N ALA A 225 6.30 25.16 24.28
CA ALA A 225 6.90 24.40 23.19
C ALA A 225 6.67 22.88 23.30
N LEU A 226 6.71 22.33 24.53
CA LEU A 226 6.50 20.90 24.77
C LEU A 226 5.08 20.49 24.43
N TRP A 227 4.09 21.22 24.96
CA TRP A 227 2.69 20.97 24.63
C TRP A 227 2.41 21.18 23.13
N ALA A 228 2.94 22.24 22.52
CA ALA A 228 2.74 22.51 21.11
C ALA A 228 3.27 21.39 20.22
N HIS A 229 4.42 20.80 20.58
CA HIS A 229 4.97 19.64 19.91
C HIS A 229 4.04 18.42 20.03
N ASP A 230 3.67 18.05 21.27
CA ASP A 230 2.90 16.84 21.53
C ASP A 230 1.48 16.92 20.95
N TYR A 231 0.86 18.10 21.05
CA TYR A 231 -0.44 18.37 20.45
C TYR A 231 -0.37 18.35 18.92
N ALA A 232 0.64 18.98 18.31
CA ALA A 232 0.82 18.94 16.85
C ALA A 232 0.95 17.49 16.36
N LEU A 233 1.74 16.68 17.06
CA LEU A 233 1.95 15.28 16.72
C LEU A 233 0.63 14.50 16.80
N GLN A 234 -0.09 14.61 17.92
CA GLN A 234 -1.39 13.99 18.10
C GLN A 234 -2.40 14.41 17.02
N PHE A 235 -2.48 15.71 16.73
CA PHE A 235 -3.44 16.25 15.79
C PHE A 235 -3.17 15.80 14.34
N LEU A 236 -1.92 15.87 13.88
CA LEU A 236 -1.58 15.38 12.54
C LEU A 236 -1.79 13.87 12.42
N ASN A 237 -1.47 13.09 13.47
CA ASN A 237 -1.73 11.64 13.47
C ASN A 237 -3.24 11.32 13.38
N ARG A 238 -4.10 12.08 14.08
CA ARG A 238 -5.56 11.97 13.93
C ARG A 238 -6.00 12.25 12.50
N CYS A 239 -5.47 13.31 11.88
CA CYS A 239 -5.80 13.66 10.50
C CYS A 239 -5.33 12.57 9.53
N MET A 240 -4.08 12.12 9.64
CA MET A 240 -3.50 11.08 8.79
C MET A 240 -4.24 9.74 8.95
N PHE A 241 -4.64 9.37 10.16
CA PHE A 241 -5.43 8.17 10.41
C PHE A 241 -6.79 8.18 9.70
N LEU A 242 -7.41 9.36 9.55
CA LEU A 242 -8.65 9.48 8.79
C LEU A 242 -8.48 9.18 7.31
N TYR A 243 -7.33 9.53 6.74
CA TYR A 243 -7.01 9.17 5.35
C TYR A 243 -6.89 7.66 5.16
N PHE A 244 -6.44 6.89 6.15
CA PHE A 244 -6.48 5.43 6.07
C PHE A 244 -7.92 4.88 6.19
N ILE A 245 -8.75 5.45 7.06
CA ILE A 245 -10.11 4.95 7.27
C ILE A 245 -11.05 5.28 6.12
N GLN A 246 -10.96 6.46 5.52
CA GLN A 246 -11.82 6.81 4.38
C GLN A 246 -11.63 5.84 3.21
N ARG A 247 -10.43 5.25 3.04
CA ARG A 247 -10.18 4.20 2.03
C ARG A 247 -10.94 2.91 2.31
N LYS A 248 -11.35 2.65 3.56
CA LYS A 248 -12.28 1.56 3.91
C LYS A 248 -13.74 1.92 3.65
N LYS A 249 -14.03 3.15 3.21
CA LYS A 249 -15.36 3.69 2.95
C LYS A 249 -16.29 3.66 4.17
N TRP A 250 -15.72 3.63 5.38
CA TRP A 250 -16.48 3.60 6.63
C TRP A 250 -17.20 4.92 6.93
N LEU A 251 -16.83 6.00 6.25
CA LEU A 251 -17.39 7.34 6.45
C LEU A 251 -18.26 7.70 5.25
N GLY A 252 -19.52 7.26 5.27
CA GLY A 252 -20.51 7.62 4.26
C GLY A 252 -20.28 7.00 2.89
N ASP A 253 -19.66 5.82 2.84
CA ASP A 253 -19.21 5.17 1.60
C ASP A 253 -18.27 6.05 0.74
N ASN A 254 -17.63 7.05 1.36
CA ASN A 254 -16.85 8.07 0.68
C ASN A 254 -15.35 7.85 0.90
N GLY A 255 -14.64 7.57 -0.20
CA GLY A 255 -13.17 7.45 -0.24
C GLY A 255 -12.42 8.76 0.02
N GLU A 256 -13.10 9.90 -0.12
CA GLU A 256 -12.60 11.29 -0.02
C GLU A 256 -13.32 12.06 1.09
N PHE A 257 -13.72 11.36 2.15
CA PHE A 257 -14.54 11.95 3.20
C PHE A 257 -13.94 13.25 3.76
N MET A 258 -12.62 13.33 3.98
CA MET A 258 -12.00 14.52 4.55
C MET A 258 -12.12 15.76 3.66
N ASN A 259 -11.88 15.61 2.36
CA ASN A 259 -12.08 16.69 1.40
C ASN A 259 -13.56 17.09 1.31
N TYR A 260 -14.46 16.10 1.22
CA TYR A 260 -15.91 16.36 1.23
C TYR A 260 -16.37 17.08 2.50
N PHE A 261 -15.86 16.70 3.66
CA PHE A 261 -16.18 17.30 4.96
C PHE A 261 -15.71 18.76 5.01
N TRP A 262 -14.51 19.04 4.51
CA TRP A 262 -13.95 20.38 4.39
C TRP A 262 -14.71 21.28 3.41
N GLU A 263 -15.01 20.79 2.20
CA GLU A 263 -15.78 21.53 1.20
C GLU A 263 -17.19 21.85 1.68
N THR A 264 -17.82 20.89 2.37
CA THR A 264 -19.15 21.09 2.98
C THR A 264 -19.11 22.16 4.06
N TYR A 265 -18.07 22.19 4.89
CA TYR A 265 -17.86 23.27 5.86
C TYR A 265 -17.75 24.64 5.18
N LYS A 266 -16.93 24.76 4.12
CA LYS A 266 -16.78 26.04 3.40
C LYS A 266 -18.09 26.54 2.79
N GLN A 267 -19.01 25.63 2.47
CA GLN A 267 -20.34 25.96 1.93
C GLN A 267 -21.40 26.21 3.01
N SER A 268 -21.10 25.93 4.29
CA SER A 268 -22.05 26.00 5.41
C SER A 268 -22.28 27.42 5.98
N ASN A 269 -21.70 28.45 5.36
CA ASN A 269 -21.75 29.85 5.80
C ASN A 269 -21.36 30.07 7.28
N GLN A 270 -20.54 29.18 7.84
CA GLN A 270 -20.00 29.36 9.19
C GLN A 270 -18.90 30.44 9.19
N PRO A 271 -18.66 31.10 10.34
CA PRO A 271 -17.51 31.98 10.48
C PRO A 271 -16.21 31.24 10.17
N ALA A 272 -15.23 31.95 9.59
CA ALA A 272 -13.90 31.42 9.37
C ALA A 272 -13.26 30.95 10.68
N ASP A 273 -12.32 30.00 10.58
CA ASP A 273 -11.57 29.40 11.68
C ASP A 273 -12.44 28.63 12.68
N THR A 274 -13.59 28.11 12.24
CA THR A 274 -14.49 27.31 13.07
C THR A 274 -14.53 25.83 12.69
N PHE A 275 -13.80 25.42 11.65
CA PHE A 275 -13.79 24.02 11.22
C PHE A 275 -13.27 23.09 12.31
N PHE A 276 -12.17 23.45 12.96
CA PHE A 276 -11.61 22.62 14.02
C PHE A 276 -12.60 22.46 15.18
N GLU A 277 -13.09 23.57 15.73
CA GLU A 277 -13.91 23.58 16.93
C GLU A 277 -15.31 22.97 16.69
N ASN A 278 -15.96 23.33 15.59
CA ASN A 278 -17.36 22.97 15.35
C ASN A 278 -17.52 21.69 14.52
N TRP A 279 -16.52 21.28 13.74
CA TRP A 279 -16.61 20.13 12.84
C TRP A 279 -15.67 19.00 13.24
N LEU A 280 -14.36 19.25 13.31
CA LEU A 280 -13.38 18.19 13.62
C LEU A 280 -13.52 17.65 15.04
N LYS A 281 -13.72 18.50 16.05
CA LYS A 281 -13.93 18.02 17.43
C LYS A 281 -15.17 17.13 17.54
N VAL A 282 -16.24 17.44 16.82
CA VAL A 282 -17.46 16.60 16.79
C VAL A 282 -17.13 15.24 16.15
N LEU A 283 -16.41 15.23 15.04
CA LEU A 283 -15.97 14.00 14.39
C LEU A 283 -15.07 13.16 15.32
N PHE A 284 -14.04 13.77 15.90
CA PHE A 284 -13.08 13.11 16.79
C PHE A 284 -13.75 12.61 18.08
N PHE A 285 -14.35 13.50 18.85
CA PHE A 285 -14.72 13.23 20.24
C PHE A 285 -16.16 12.75 20.43
N GLU A 286 -17.03 12.97 19.42
CA GLU A 286 -18.42 12.50 19.47
C GLU A 286 -18.66 11.31 18.53
N ALA A 287 -18.40 11.46 17.24
CA ALA A 287 -18.76 10.44 16.23
C ALA A 287 -17.95 9.14 16.44
N PHE A 288 -16.62 9.22 16.45
CA PHE A 288 -15.77 8.03 16.64
C PHE A 288 -15.79 7.43 18.04
N ASN A 289 -16.44 8.10 18.99
CA ASN A 289 -16.62 7.63 20.35
C ASN A 289 -18.06 7.16 20.63
N ALA A 290 -18.91 7.02 19.60
CA ALA A 290 -20.31 6.62 19.71
C ALA A 290 -21.15 7.51 20.65
N LYS A 291 -20.81 8.80 20.75
CA LYS A 291 -21.53 9.81 21.55
C LYS A 291 -22.37 10.76 20.70
N TYR A 292 -22.16 10.78 19.39
CA TYR A 292 -22.91 11.64 18.49
C TYR A 292 -24.37 11.17 18.34
N SER A 293 -25.30 12.06 18.67
CA SER A 293 -26.74 11.76 18.63
C SER A 293 -27.60 12.96 18.23
N VAL A 294 -27.13 14.18 18.49
CA VAL A 294 -27.88 15.41 18.26
C VAL A 294 -27.37 16.12 17.00
N ARG A 295 -28.28 16.35 16.05
CA ARG A 295 -28.00 17.13 14.84
C ARG A 295 -27.52 18.54 15.20
N ARG A 296 -26.46 18.99 14.52
CA ARG A 296 -26.00 20.39 14.57
C ARG A 296 -26.69 21.18 13.46
N PRO A 297 -27.36 22.32 13.74
CA PRO A 297 -28.10 23.08 12.73
C PRO A 297 -27.26 23.58 11.56
N TYR A 298 -25.97 23.83 11.79
CA TYR A 298 -25.01 24.26 10.78
C TYR A 298 -24.46 23.11 9.91
N MET A 299 -24.73 21.86 10.27
CA MET A 299 -24.33 20.70 9.46
C MET A 299 -25.50 20.23 8.56
N PRO A 300 -25.25 19.98 7.26
CA PRO A 300 -26.23 19.37 6.39
C PRO A 300 -26.67 17.97 6.85
N ASP A 301 -27.84 17.53 6.39
CA ASP A 301 -28.38 16.20 6.70
C ASP A 301 -27.47 15.06 6.23
N SER A 302 -26.75 15.26 5.11
CA SER A 302 -25.77 14.28 4.62
C SER A 302 -24.66 14.03 5.65
N ILE A 303 -24.05 15.09 6.19
CA ILE A 303 -23.01 15.00 7.21
C ILE A 303 -23.56 14.39 8.50
N HIS A 304 -24.75 14.82 8.92
CA HIS A 304 -25.39 14.27 10.11
C HIS A 304 -25.52 12.75 10.04
N ASN A 305 -26.03 12.22 8.92
CA ASN A 305 -26.21 10.78 8.73
C ASN A 305 -24.87 10.03 8.73
N ILE A 306 -23.82 10.60 8.13
CA ILE A 306 -22.49 9.99 8.12
C ILE A 306 -21.92 9.90 9.54
N LEU A 307 -21.98 10.99 10.31
CA LEU A 307 -21.47 11.03 11.68
C LEU A 307 -22.24 10.08 12.61
N LEU A 308 -23.53 9.88 12.38
CA LEU A 308 -24.37 8.97 13.17
C LEU A 308 -24.05 7.49 12.91
N MET A 309 -23.57 7.18 11.70
CA MET A 309 -23.16 5.83 11.27
C MET A 309 -21.65 5.60 11.41
N ALA A 310 -20.89 6.59 11.89
CA ALA A 310 -19.45 6.49 12.01
C ALA A 310 -19.05 5.33 12.94
N PRO A 311 -18.00 4.56 12.60
CA PRO A 311 -17.57 3.44 13.42
C PRO A 311 -16.99 3.91 14.75
N TYR A 312 -17.15 3.08 15.78
CA TYR A 312 -16.38 3.25 17.01
C TYR A 312 -14.93 2.81 16.77
N LEU A 313 -13.96 3.72 16.93
CA LEU A 313 -12.56 3.47 16.56
C LEU A 313 -11.64 3.10 17.73
N ASN A 314 -12.20 2.64 18.86
CA ASN A 314 -11.51 2.44 20.14
C ASN A 314 -10.84 3.74 20.64
N GLY A 315 -11.13 4.10 21.89
CA GLY A 315 -10.75 5.40 22.49
C GLY A 315 -9.26 5.60 22.80
N GLY A 316 -8.35 5.14 21.94
CA GLY A 316 -6.92 5.49 22.01
C GLY A 316 -6.70 6.87 21.37
N LEU A 317 -6.67 6.91 20.04
CA LEU A 317 -6.29 8.11 19.28
C LEU A 317 -7.35 9.24 19.36
N PHE A 318 -8.64 8.90 19.32
CA PHE A 318 -9.74 9.87 19.27
C PHE A 318 -10.41 10.13 20.62
N ARG A 319 -9.89 9.58 21.71
CA ARG A 319 -10.37 9.97 23.03
C ARG A 319 -9.69 11.28 23.42
N GLU A 320 -10.49 12.17 23.95
CA GLU A 320 -10.02 13.42 24.52
C GLU A 320 -9.06 13.14 25.68
N ASN A 321 -7.92 13.83 25.70
CA ASN A 321 -6.89 13.70 26.72
C ASN A 321 -6.38 15.07 27.20
N GLU A 322 -5.35 15.07 28.05
CA GLU A 322 -4.80 16.28 28.68
C GLU A 322 -4.29 17.30 27.64
N LEU A 323 -3.86 16.85 26.46
CA LEU A 323 -3.42 17.74 25.39
C LEU A 323 -4.58 18.51 24.76
N ASP A 324 -5.79 17.92 24.75
CA ASP A 324 -7.00 18.55 24.19
C ASP A 324 -7.65 19.58 25.13
N ALA A 325 -7.33 19.50 26.44
CA ALA A 325 -7.81 20.41 27.48
C ALA A 325 -6.67 20.91 28.39
N PRO A 326 -5.70 21.67 27.85
CA PRO A 326 -4.45 21.97 28.56
C PRO A 326 -4.54 23.11 29.58
N GLY A 327 -5.73 23.70 29.78
CA GLY A 327 -5.95 24.81 30.70
C GLY A 327 -5.58 26.20 30.14
N PHE A 328 -5.25 26.29 28.86
CA PHE A 328 -5.10 27.53 28.12
C PHE A 328 -5.83 27.45 26.78
N ASP A 329 -6.18 28.61 26.23
CA ASP A 329 -6.86 28.71 24.94
C ASP A 329 -5.87 28.57 23.79
N PHE A 330 -6.25 27.81 22.79
CA PHE A 330 -5.56 27.71 21.51
C PHE A 330 -6.61 27.49 20.41
N SER A 331 -6.22 27.73 19.17
CA SER A 331 -7.08 27.48 18.00
C SER A 331 -6.28 26.91 16.84
N VAL A 332 -6.94 26.08 16.05
CA VAL A 332 -6.42 25.61 14.76
C VAL A 332 -7.18 26.36 13.68
N SER A 333 -6.50 27.28 13.01
CA SER A 333 -7.11 28.07 11.93
C SER A 333 -7.43 27.22 10.71
N ASP A 334 -8.38 27.71 9.91
CA ASP A 334 -8.75 27.13 8.63
C ASP A 334 -7.54 27.08 7.68
N GLY A 335 -6.66 28.09 7.76
CA GLY A 335 -5.41 28.14 7.01
C GLY A 335 -4.47 26.99 7.35
N ARG A 336 -4.26 26.71 8.65
CA ARG A 336 -3.40 25.61 9.11
C ARG A 336 -3.99 24.25 8.77
N PHE A 337 -5.29 24.08 8.96
CA PHE A 337 -5.94 22.84 8.55
C PHE A 337 -5.86 22.65 7.03
N SER A 338 -6.01 23.72 6.24
CA SER A 338 -5.87 23.64 4.79
C SER A 338 -4.48 23.19 4.35
N GLU A 339 -3.40 23.59 5.04
CA GLU A 339 -2.04 23.11 4.78
C GLU A 339 -1.91 21.60 5.01
N ILE A 340 -2.48 21.09 6.10
CA ILE A 340 -2.51 19.66 6.44
C ILE A 340 -3.33 18.88 5.41
N LEU A 341 -4.53 19.35 5.09
CA LEU A 341 -5.41 18.74 4.10
C LEU A 341 -4.70 18.67 2.73
N LYS A 342 -4.15 19.79 2.26
CA LYS A 342 -3.41 19.84 0.99
C LYS A 342 -2.21 18.90 0.96
N LEU A 343 -1.54 18.67 2.09
CA LEU A 343 -0.48 17.67 2.17
C LEU A 343 -1.06 16.28 1.95
N LEU A 344 -2.06 15.88 2.74
CA LEU A 344 -2.60 14.53 2.72
C LEU A 344 -3.28 14.22 1.37
N GLU A 345 -4.01 15.17 0.78
CA GLU A 345 -4.63 15.04 -0.55
C GLU A 345 -3.61 14.82 -1.70
N ARG A 346 -2.31 15.15 -1.51
CA ARG A 346 -1.29 14.86 -2.52
C ARG A 346 -0.86 13.39 -2.53
N TYR A 347 -1.22 12.62 -1.53
CA TYR A 347 -0.74 11.25 -1.38
C TYR A 347 -1.88 10.25 -1.42
N ASN A 348 -1.67 9.15 -2.15
CA ASN A 348 -2.58 8.02 -2.13
C ASN A 348 -2.28 7.16 -0.91
N PHE A 349 -3.31 6.90 -0.10
CA PHE A 349 -3.23 6.08 1.10
C PHE A 349 -3.71 4.66 0.80
N THR A 350 -2.93 3.68 1.26
CA THR A 350 -3.31 2.27 1.23
C THR A 350 -3.40 1.71 2.65
N VAL A 351 -4.46 0.94 2.86
CA VAL A 351 -4.68 0.14 4.07
C VAL A 351 -4.04 -1.24 3.97
N SER A 352 -3.49 -1.58 2.81
CA SER A 352 -2.78 -2.83 2.58
C SER A 352 -1.32 -2.66 2.96
N GLU A 353 -0.86 -3.48 3.90
CA GLU A 353 0.55 -3.55 4.27
C GLU A 353 1.34 -4.24 3.17
N SER A 354 2.35 -3.54 2.63
CA SER A 354 3.26 -4.15 1.66
C SER A 354 4.12 -5.22 2.32
N THR A 355 4.35 -6.33 1.62
CA THR A 355 5.22 -7.44 2.06
C THR A 355 6.58 -7.33 1.37
N PRO A 356 7.63 -8.04 1.84
CA PRO A 356 8.92 -8.06 1.15
C PRO A 356 8.89 -8.56 -0.30
N LEU A 357 7.78 -9.18 -0.72
CA LEU A 357 7.59 -9.74 -2.07
C LEU A 357 6.54 -9.01 -2.90
N ASP A 358 5.79 -8.08 -2.28
CA ASP A 358 4.63 -7.39 -2.84
C ASP A 358 4.59 -5.97 -2.27
N ILE A 359 5.09 -5.03 -3.07
CA ILE A 359 5.30 -3.64 -2.67
C ILE A 359 4.28 -2.79 -3.40
N GLU A 360 3.38 -2.17 -2.65
CA GLU A 360 2.46 -1.15 -3.17
C GLU A 360 3.10 0.22 -2.98
N VAL A 361 3.27 0.96 -4.08
CA VAL A 361 3.92 2.29 -4.10
C VAL A 361 2.88 3.36 -3.75
N ALA A 362 2.50 3.36 -2.47
CA ALA A 362 1.53 4.27 -1.86
C ALA A 362 1.90 4.50 -0.38
N VAL A 363 1.26 5.48 0.27
CA VAL A 363 1.42 5.72 1.71
C VAL A 363 0.68 4.63 2.49
N ASP A 364 1.41 3.77 3.21
CA ASP A 364 0.85 2.64 3.95
C ASP A 364 0.81 2.92 5.47
N ALA A 365 0.07 2.09 6.20
CA ALA A 365 -0.11 2.26 7.64
C ALA A 365 1.21 2.13 8.43
N GLU A 366 2.23 1.47 7.88
CA GLU A 366 3.55 1.37 8.50
C GLU A 366 4.26 2.74 8.54
N MET A 367 4.05 3.59 7.52
CA MET A 367 4.59 4.95 7.52
C MET A 367 4.08 5.78 8.70
N LEU A 368 2.90 5.49 9.27
CA LEU A 368 2.45 6.13 10.52
C LEU A 368 3.45 5.89 11.65
N GLY A 369 3.89 4.64 11.80
CA GLY A 369 4.86 4.25 12.82
C GLY A 369 6.19 4.96 12.62
N MET A 370 6.69 4.99 11.39
CA MET A 370 7.94 5.67 11.06
C MET A 370 7.87 7.18 11.29
N VAL A 371 6.78 7.83 10.85
CA VAL A 371 6.56 9.26 11.04
C VAL A 371 6.46 9.59 12.54
N TYR A 372 5.68 8.80 13.28
CA TYR A 372 5.54 8.95 14.73
C TYR A 372 6.89 8.84 15.43
N GLU A 373 7.64 7.76 15.18
CA GLU A 373 8.96 7.55 15.78
C GLU A 373 9.91 8.70 15.46
N THR A 374 9.99 9.10 14.18
CA THR A 374 10.96 10.12 13.78
C THR A 374 10.64 11.47 14.41
N LEU A 375 9.36 11.84 14.52
CA LEU A 375 8.97 13.12 15.12
C LEU A 375 9.14 13.13 16.64
N VAL A 376 8.78 12.04 17.34
CA VAL A 376 9.08 11.89 18.77
C VAL A 376 10.59 12.00 19.02
N ASN A 377 11.40 11.36 18.19
CA ASN A 377 12.86 11.39 18.32
C ASN A 377 13.44 12.79 18.12
N ILE A 378 12.89 13.60 17.22
CA ILE A 378 13.35 14.97 16.99
C ILE A 378 13.12 15.85 18.23
N ALA A 379 11.96 15.71 18.89
CA ALA A 379 11.69 16.37 20.17
C ALA A 379 12.67 15.93 21.25
N GLU A 380 12.90 14.62 21.41
CA GLU A 380 13.85 14.12 22.41
C GLU A 380 15.30 14.52 22.10
N ALA A 381 15.66 14.68 20.82
CA ALA A 381 17.00 15.06 20.38
C ALA A 381 17.34 16.54 20.63
N GLU A 382 16.34 17.44 20.65
CA GLU A 382 16.54 18.82 21.10
C GLU A 382 16.88 18.88 22.61
N ASP A 383 16.35 17.94 23.41
CA ASP A 383 16.64 17.83 24.85
C ASP A 383 17.88 16.95 25.16
N ARG A 384 18.25 16.01 24.26
CA ARG A 384 19.40 15.11 24.40
C ARG A 384 20.05 14.87 23.04
N ARG A 385 21.09 15.64 22.73
CA ARG A 385 21.96 15.42 21.56
C ARG A 385 22.45 13.96 21.49
N GLY A 386 21.81 13.15 20.63
CA GLY A 386 22.47 12.09 19.86
C GLY A 386 22.43 10.65 20.36
N ASP A 387 21.55 10.22 21.28
CA ASP A 387 21.65 8.86 21.83
C ASP A 387 20.31 8.14 22.15
N ALA A 388 19.23 8.46 21.45
CA ALA A 388 18.05 7.58 21.46
C ALA A 388 18.27 6.49 20.40
N GLY A 389 18.68 5.29 20.83
CA GLY A 389 18.99 4.11 19.99
C GLY A 389 17.81 3.50 19.23
N ILE A 390 16.92 4.34 18.68
CA ILE A 390 15.74 3.98 17.92
C ILE A 390 16.16 3.92 16.45
N PHE A 391 16.62 2.74 16.04
CA PHE A 391 16.93 2.44 14.65
C PHE A 391 15.74 1.69 14.04
N TYR A 392 15.16 2.26 12.99
CA TYR A 392 14.22 1.54 12.14
C TYR A 392 14.85 0.21 11.69
N THR A 393 14.20 -0.90 12.01
CA THR A 393 14.65 -2.22 11.59
C THR A 393 14.07 -2.52 10.20
N PRO A 394 14.90 -2.75 9.17
CA PRO A 394 14.40 -2.99 7.81
C PRO A 394 13.40 -4.16 7.76
N ARG A 395 12.38 -4.05 6.90
CA ARG A 395 11.30 -5.06 6.77
C ARG A 395 11.81 -6.48 6.57
N VAL A 396 12.88 -6.65 5.79
CA VAL A 396 13.49 -7.96 5.53
C VAL A 396 14.04 -8.57 6.82
N GLU A 397 14.62 -7.74 7.69
CA GLU A 397 15.14 -8.18 8.99
C GLU A 397 13.98 -8.52 9.94
N VAL A 398 12.94 -7.69 10.00
CA VAL A 398 11.75 -7.95 10.82
C VAL A 398 11.07 -9.27 10.42
N ASP A 399 10.79 -9.49 9.12
CA ASP A 399 10.19 -10.73 8.62
C ASP A 399 11.09 -11.95 8.90
N MET A 400 12.40 -11.82 8.66
CA MET A 400 13.36 -12.89 8.94
C MET A 400 13.36 -13.25 10.43
N MET A 401 13.48 -12.27 11.32
CA MET A 401 13.53 -12.47 12.77
C MET A 401 12.21 -13.07 13.30
N CYS A 402 11.06 -12.61 12.79
CA CYS A 402 9.76 -13.17 13.16
C CYS A 402 9.65 -14.65 12.75
N ARG A 403 9.96 -14.98 11.48
CA ARG A 403 9.93 -16.36 10.98
C ARG A 403 10.88 -17.27 11.76
N LEU A 404 12.12 -16.84 12.00
CA LEU A 404 13.10 -17.63 12.74
C LEU A 404 12.69 -17.84 14.20
N SER A 405 12.05 -16.83 14.82
CA SER A 405 11.49 -16.96 16.17
C SER A 405 10.41 -18.04 16.23
N VAL A 406 9.48 -18.06 15.26
CA VAL A 406 8.45 -19.10 15.18
C VAL A 406 9.05 -20.48 14.88
N VAL A 407 10.06 -20.58 13.99
CA VAL A 407 10.79 -21.85 13.76
C VAL A 407 11.37 -22.40 15.05
N ASN A 408 12.04 -21.55 15.84
CA ASN A 408 12.64 -21.96 17.11
C ASN A 408 11.57 -22.36 18.13
N TYR A 409 10.49 -21.60 18.24
CA TYR A 409 9.36 -21.91 19.11
C TYR A 409 8.77 -23.29 18.78
N LEU A 410 8.39 -23.52 17.52
CA LEU A 410 7.82 -24.80 17.07
C LEU A 410 8.79 -25.97 17.29
N SER A 411 10.09 -25.74 17.07
CA SER A 411 11.12 -26.77 17.32
C SER A 411 11.21 -27.14 18.80
N ASN A 412 11.04 -26.18 19.71
CA ASN A 412 11.05 -26.41 21.15
C ASN A 412 9.77 -27.13 21.62
N CYS A 413 8.61 -26.82 21.04
CA CYS A 413 7.33 -27.43 21.40
C CYS A 413 7.13 -28.83 20.80
N LEU A 414 7.52 -29.02 19.54
CA LEU A 414 7.17 -30.21 18.75
C LEU A 414 8.35 -31.14 18.46
N GLY A 415 9.57 -30.72 18.83
CA GLY A 415 10.79 -31.51 18.75
C GLY A 415 11.79 -30.99 17.71
N THR A 416 13.06 -30.94 18.11
CA THR A 416 14.16 -30.38 17.31
C THR A 416 14.44 -31.16 16.03
N GLN A 417 14.05 -32.43 15.96
CA GLN A 417 14.13 -33.26 14.75
C GLN A 417 13.30 -32.71 13.58
N HIS A 418 12.32 -31.83 13.84
CA HIS A 418 11.46 -31.23 12.83
C HIS A 418 11.90 -29.82 12.40
N ARG A 419 12.97 -29.27 12.99
CA ARG A 419 13.44 -27.89 12.74
C ARG A 419 13.65 -27.58 11.25
N GLU A 420 14.31 -28.49 10.52
CA GLU A 420 14.53 -28.36 9.08
C GLU A 420 13.22 -28.25 8.28
N LEU A 421 12.19 -29.01 8.68
CA LEU A 421 10.89 -28.97 8.05
C LEU A 421 10.17 -27.64 8.37
N PHE A 422 10.21 -27.19 9.63
CA PHE A 422 9.62 -25.91 10.02
C PHE A 422 10.29 -24.74 9.30
N TYR A 423 11.61 -24.73 9.20
CA TYR A 423 12.34 -23.72 8.44
C TYR A 423 11.90 -23.70 6.96
N LYS A 424 11.82 -24.87 6.32
CA LYS A 424 11.35 -24.99 4.93
C LYS A 424 9.90 -24.53 4.78
N TRP A 425 9.06 -24.81 5.75
CA TRP A 425 7.66 -24.39 5.75
C TRP A 425 7.56 -22.87 5.89
N LEU A 426 8.13 -22.27 6.94
CA LEU A 426 8.04 -20.83 7.20
C LEU A 426 8.77 -19.98 6.15
N CYS A 427 9.85 -20.47 5.56
CA CYS A 427 10.62 -19.75 4.53
C CYS A 427 10.30 -20.23 3.11
N ALA A 428 9.13 -20.85 2.90
CA ALA A 428 8.65 -21.20 1.56
C ALA A 428 8.02 -19.97 0.90
N PHE A 429 8.76 -19.38 -0.05
CA PHE A 429 8.32 -18.20 -0.81
C PHE A 429 7.85 -18.54 -2.24
N SER A 430 7.51 -19.79 -2.49
CA SER A 430 7.08 -20.27 -3.81
C SER A 430 6.17 -21.47 -3.64
N SER A 431 5.10 -21.56 -4.43
CA SER A 431 4.11 -22.64 -4.40
C SER A 431 4.71 -24.05 -4.35
N ASP A 432 5.75 -24.32 -5.12
CA ASP A 432 6.40 -25.64 -5.14
C ASP A 432 7.04 -25.99 -3.79
N LYS A 433 7.74 -25.03 -3.18
CA LYS A 433 8.37 -25.21 -1.87
C LYS A 433 7.34 -25.33 -0.76
N GLU A 434 6.26 -24.54 -0.84
CA GLU A 434 5.14 -24.60 0.09
C GLU A 434 4.55 -26.02 0.08
N ARG A 435 4.20 -26.53 -1.11
CA ARG A 435 3.65 -27.87 -1.28
C ARG A 435 4.58 -28.97 -0.78
N ILE A 436 5.89 -28.86 -1.03
CA ILE A 436 6.89 -29.83 -0.54
C ILE A 436 6.92 -29.83 0.99
N ALA A 437 6.96 -28.66 1.62
CA ALA A 437 6.99 -28.56 3.08
C ALA A 437 5.69 -29.05 3.72
N GLU A 438 4.54 -28.70 3.13
CA GLU A 438 3.21 -29.10 3.61
C GLU A 438 2.99 -30.60 3.50
N LYS A 439 3.46 -31.23 2.42
CA LYS A 439 3.49 -32.70 2.30
C LYS A 439 4.27 -33.33 3.46
N GLY A 440 5.44 -32.77 3.79
CA GLY A 440 6.24 -33.23 4.93
C GLY A 440 5.54 -33.07 6.28
N ILE A 441 4.74 -32.01 6.46
CA ILE A 441 3.91 -31.80 7.67
C ILE A 441 2.85 -32.88 7.81
N LEU A 442 2.14 -33.19 6.71
CA LEU A 442 1.10 -34.22 6.69
C LEU A 442 1.68 -35.63 6.93
N GLU A 443 2.78 -35.98 6.26
CA GLU A 443 3.46 -37.27 6.42
C GLU A 443 3.91 -37.51 7.87
N LYS A 444 4.34 -36.45 8.55
CA LYS A 444 4.78 -36.49 9.96
C LYS A 444 3.64 -36.29 10.96
N ARG A 445 2.39 -36.14 10.50
CA ARG A 445 1.20 -35.92 11.33
C ARG A 445 1.34 -34.70 12.26
N LEU A 446 1.94 -33.63 11.76
CA LEU A 446 2.23 -32.42 12.53
C LEU A 446 1.14 -31.34 12.42
N LEU A 447 0.09 -31.56 11.63
CA LEU A 447 -0.96 -30.55 11.39
C LEU A 447 -1.65 -30.06 12.68
N GLU A 448 -2.30 -30.97 13.41
CA GLU A 448 -2.99 -30.63 14.68
C GLU A 448 -2.02 -30.09 15.75
N PRO A 449 -0.83 -30.70 15.98
CA PRO A 449 0.15 -30.14 16.91
C PRO A 449 0.63 -28.73 16.54
N LEU A 450 0.81 -28.43 15.24
CA LEU A 450 1.22 -27.09 14.78
C LEU A 450 0.13 -26.05 15.06
N ARG A 451 -1.13 -26.38 14.74
CA ARG A 451 -2.26 -25.51 15.03
C ARG A 451 -2.32 -25.19 16.53
N ALA A 452 -2.34 -26.21 17.38
CA ALA A 452 -2.42 -26.03 18.83
C ALA A 452 -1.22 -25.21 19.39
N ALA A 453 -0.02 -25.40 18.84
CA ALA A 453 1.15 -24.64 19.26
C ALA A 453 1.05 -23.16 18.84
N LEU A 454 0.54 -22.86 17.64
CA LEU A 454 0.37 -21.47 17.18
C LEU A 454 -0.79 -20.77 17.87
N GLU A 455 -1.90 -21.46 18.17
CA GLU A 455 -3.05 -20.92 18.91
C GLU A 455 -2.71 -20.59 20.38
N SER A 456 -1.69 -21.25 20.94
CA SER A 456 -1.19 -20.97 22.30
C SER A 456 0.02 -20.03 22.36
N LEU A 457 0.51 -19.57 21.21
CA LEU A 457 1.67 -18.69 21.14
C LEU A 457 1.34 -17.29 21.69
N THR A 458 2.18 -16.78 22.59
CA THR A 458 2.16 -15.38 23.03
C THR A 458 3.46 -14.71 22.63
N VAL A 459 3.36 -13.50 22.06
CA VAL A 459 4.51 -12.72 21.58
C VAL A 459 4.60 -11.45 22.40
N VAL A 460 5.82 -11.10 22.82
CA VAL A 460 6.11 -9.87 23.54
C VAL A 460 7.31 -9.20 22.90
N ASP A 461 7.18 -7.89 22.64
CA ASP A 461 8.29 -7.03 22.29
C ASP A 461 8.45 -5.97 23.39
N PRO A 462 9.44 -6.11 24.29
CA PRO A 462 9.65 -5.19 25.41
C PRO A 462 10.08 -3.78 25.00
N ALA A 463 10.51 -3.58 23.75
CA ALA A 463 10.99 -2.30 23.22
C ALA A 463 10.33 -2.02 21.86
N CYS A 464 9.01 -2.19 21.79
CA CYS A 464 8.30 -2.29 20.54
C CYS A 464 8.29 -1.04 19.66
N GLY A 465 8.55 0.15 20.21
CA GLY A 465 8.47 1.41 19.47
C GLY A 465 7.13 1.53 18.72
N SER A 466 7.19 1.74 17.42
CA SER A 466 6.07 1.73 16.46
C SER A 466 5.31 0.40 16.36
N GLY A 467 5.81 -0.67 16.96
CA GLY A 467 5.22 -2.00 16.91
C GLY A 467 5.62 -2.82 15.68
N ALA A 468 6.71 -2.47 14.99
CA ALA A 468 7.14 -3.13 13.77
C ALA A 468 7.25 -4.67 13.90
N PHE A 469 7.80 -5.19 14.99
CA PHE A 469 7.87 -6.63 15.24
C PHE A 469 6.51 -7.25 15.58
N LEU A 470 5.61 -6.52 16.26
CA LEU A 470 4.27 -7.00 16.58
C LEU A 470 3.42 -7.15 15.31
N VAL A 471 3.46 -6.14 14.44
CA VAL A 471 2.82 -6.18 13.12
C VAL A 471 3.47 -7.23 12.23
N GLY A 472 4.80 -7.29 12.17
CA GLY A 472 5.53 -8.31 11.40
C GLY A 472 5.19 -9.73 11.84
N MET A 473 5.07 -9.96 13.15
CA MET A 473 4.66 -11.25 13.69
C MET A 473 3.20 -11.58 13.35
N LEU A 474 2.28 -10.62 13.47
CA LEU A 474 0.88 -10.78 13.03
C LEU A 474 0.80 -11.24 11.56
N MET A 475 1.58 -10.62 10.67
CA MET A 475 1.62 -10.99 9.25
C MET A 475 2.15 -12.42 9.03
N VAL A 476 3.19 -12.81 9.79
CA VAL A 476 3.73 -14.18 9.75
C VAL A 476 2.67 -15.17 10.22
N LEU A 477 2.02 -14.92 11.36
CA LEU A 477 1.01 -15.81 11.93
C LEU A 477 -0.24 -15.93 11.03
N ASP A 478 -0.75 -14.82 10.49
CA ASP A 478 -1.87 -14.83 9.54
C ASP A 478 -1.55 -15.71 8.32
N ASN A 479 -0.34 -15.60 7.77
CA ASN A 479 0.10 -16.46 6.67
C ASN A 479 0.15 -17.95 7.06
N LEU A 480 0.60 -18.28 8.27
CA LEU A 480 0.66 -19.68 8.74
C LEU A 480 -0.74 -20.24 8.98
N PHE A 481 -1.64 -19.47 9.59
CA PHE A 481 -3.02 -19.88 9.79
C PHE A 481 -3.77 -20.06 8.46
N ASP A 482 -3.57 -19.18 7.48
CA ASP A 482 -4.12 -19.35 6.13
C ASP A 482 -3.71 -20.69 5.50
N ARG A 483 -2.44 -21.07 5.67
CA ARG A 483 -1.91 -22.35 5.15
C ARG A 483 -2.44 -23.55 5.90
N LEU A 484 -2.55 -23.48 7.24
CA LEU A 484 -3.15 -24.54 8.03
C LEU A 484 -4.64 -24.73 7.70
N ASP A 485 -5.38 -23.63 7.55
CA ASP A 485 -6.79 -23.65 7.17
C ASP A 485 -6.97 -24.34 5.81
N LYS A 486 -6.13 -24.01 4.82
CA LYS A 486 -6.13 -24.66 3.50
C LYS A 486 -5.88 -26.16 3.57
N LEU A 487 -4.93 -26.61 4.41
CA LEU A 487 -4.65 -28.04 4.61
C LEU A 487 -5.81 -28.79 5.27
N GLU A 488 -6.62 -28.09 6.06
CA GLU A 488 -7.82 -28.63 6.71
C GLU A 488 -9.09 -28.49 5.85
N GLY A 489 -9.00 -27.87 4.68
CA GLY A 489 -10.16 -27.57 3.84
C GLY A 489 -11.08 -26.48 4.43
N LYS A 490 -10.57 -25.65 5.34
CA LYS A 490 -11.27 -24.49 5.91
C LYS A 490 -10.98 -23.24 5.08
N SER A 491 -11.94 -22.33 5.04
CA SER A 491 -11.76 -20.98 4.49
C SER A 491 -12.22 -19.97 5.55
N ARG A 492 -11.26 -19.25 6.12
CA ARG A 492 -11.50 -18.11 7.02
C ARG A 492 -11.08 -16.83 6.33
N SER A 493 -11.78 -15.74 6.59
CA SER A 493 -11.39 -14.43 6.10
C SER A 493 -10.08 -13.98 6.78
N ILE A 494 -9.34 -13.08 6.12
CA ILE A 494 -8.15 -12.44 6.72
C ILE A 494 -8.52 -11.74 8.04
N TYR A 495 -9.70 -11.11 8.08
CA TYR A 495 -10.19 -10.41 9.26
C TYR A 495 -10.36 -11.36 10.44
N ASP A 496 -11.04 -12.49 10.25
CA ASP A 496 -11.29 -13.46 11.33
C ASP A 496 -9.98 -14.03 11.87
N ARG A 497 -9.04 -14.40 10.98
CA ARG A 497 -7.73 -14.90 11.40
C ARG A 497 -6.93 -13.87 12.19
N ARG A 498 -6.85 -12.62 11.69
CA ARG A 498 -6.12 -11.55 12.38
C ARG A 498 -6.77 -11.22 13.72
N LYS A 499 -8.10 -11.23 13.80
CA LYS A 499 -8.84 -11.06 15.05
C LYS A 499 -8.49 -12.15 16.05
N ASP A 500 -8.51 -13.42 15.64
CA ASP A 500 -8.16 -14.56 16.50
C ASP A 500 -6.70 -14.48 17.00
N ILE A 501 -5.77 -13.96 16.19
CA ILE A 501 -4.36 -13.77 16.58
C ILE A 501 -4.20 -12.65 17.62
N ILE A 502 -4.95 -11.56 17.48
CA ILE A 502 -4.83 -10.37 18.34
C ILE A 502 -5.54 -10.57 19.69
N GLY A 503 -6.65 -11.33 19.71
CA GLY A 503 -7.49 -11.55 20.89
C GLY A 503 -8.81 -10.79 20.83
#